data_AF-A0A967E2S0-F1
#
_entry.id   AF-A0A967E2S0-F1
#
_cell.length_a   1.000
_cell.length_b   1.000
_cell.length_c   1.000
_cell.angle_alpha   90.00
_cell.angle_beta   90.00
_cell.angle_gamma   90.00
#
_symmetry.space_group_name_H-M   'P 1'
#
loop_
_entity.id
_entity.type
_entity.pdbx_description
1 polymer ?
#
loop_
_entity_poly.entity_id
_entity_poly.type
_entity_poly.pdbx_seq_one_letter_code
_entity_poly.pdbx_strand_id
1 'polypeptide(L)'
;MLKKPKDHEQVRTEMGTLIEALELPELNKQFLRARWLEQVIWMDEKAWESVLRHNILRLTTIIGGVIVPALVSWNVGDSAGADLIKTLTVIISLVVALSAAVEEFFHYGERWRHYRRTVEALKSEGWQFFQLSGPYVNMTHELAYPAFAARVEELSREEVETYMTQVAKEKKAEDQTVPTT
;
A
#
# COMPACT_ATOMS: atom_id res chain seq x y z
N MET A 1 4.21 -14.32 -6.40
CA MET A 1 2.93 -14.83 -5.86
C MET A 1 2.53 -13.95 -4.68
N LEU A 2 1.42 -13.23 -4.79
CA LEU A 2 0.90 -12.38 -3.72
C LEU A 2 0.20 -13.30 -2.70
N LYS A 3 0.89 -13.60 -1.60
CA LYS A 3 0.31 -14.35 -0.49
C LYS A 3 -0.65 -13.41 0.23
N LYS A 4 -1.91 -13.82 0.37
CA LYS A 4 -2.89 -13.11 1.22
C LYS A 4 -2.21 -12.85 2.57
N PRO A 5 -2.33 -11.64 3.16
CA PRO A 5 -1.80 -11.39 4.50
C PRO A 5 -2.24 -12.53 5.43
N LYS A 6 -1.36 -12.93 6.36
CA LYS A 6 -1.74 -13.85 7.44
C LYS A 6 -3.04 -13.31 8.04
N ASP A 7 -3.94 -14.21 8.43
CA ASP A 7 -5.18 -13.81 9.07
C ASP A 7 -4.86 -12.85 10.23
N HIS A 8 -5.40 -11.64 10.18
CA HIS A 8 -5.06 -10.59 11.15
C HIS A 8 -5.42 -11.05 12.57
N GLU A 9 -6.42 -11.92 12.69
CA GLU A 9 -6.78 -12.57 13.94
C GLU A 9 -5.65 -13.48 14.44
N GLN A 10 -5.06 -14.30 13.58
CA GLN A 10 -3.91 -15.14 13.93
C GLN A 10 -2.71 -14.30 14.35
N VAL A 11 -2.39 -13.21 13.63
CA VAL A 11 -1.29 -12.31 13.98
C VAL A 11 -1.55 -11.64 15.33
N ARG A 12 -2.79 -11.21 15.58
CA ARG A 12 -3.18 -10.61 16.86
C ARG A 12 -3.01 -11.60 18.01
N THR A 13 -3.39 -12.86 17.82
CA THR A 13 -3.19 -13.91 18.82
C THR A 13 -1.71 -14.22 19.03
N GLU A 14 -0.95 -14.49 17.98
CA GLU A 14 0.50 -14.78 18.06
C GLU A 14 1.24 -13.64 18.79
N MET A 15 1.07 -12.40 18.35
CA MET A 15 1.72 -11.24 18.96
C MET A 15 1.18 -10.96 20.37
N GLY A 16 -0.12 -11.17 20.59
CA GLY A 16 -0.75 -11.03 21.90
C GLY A 16 -0.10 -11.94 22.94
N THR A 17 0.18 -13.20 22.58
CA THR A 17 0.87 -14.15 23.46
C THR A 17 2.30 -13.74 23.78
N LEU A 18 3.05 -13.21 22.80
CA LEU A 18 4.40 -12.70 23.01
C LEU A 18 4.40 -11.50 23.96
N ILE A 19 3.45 -10.57 23.78
CA ILE A 19 3.31 -9.39 24.65
C ILE A 19 2.98 -9.80 26.10
N GLU A 20 2.14 -10.84 26.31
CA GLU A 20 1.85 -11.33 27.65
C GLU A 20 3.09 -11.88 28.36
N ALA A 21 3.95 -12.58 27.61
CA ALA A 21 5.16 -13.19 28.13
C ALA A 21 6.25 -12.17 28.55
N LEU A 22 6.09 -10.90 28.19
CA LEU A 22 7.05 -9.86 28.58
C LEU A 22 6.95 -9.51 30.06
N GLU A 23 8.11 -9.33 30.69
CA GLU A 23 8.24 -8.77 32.04
C GLU A 23 8.09 -7.24 31.97
N LEU A 24 6.85 -6.78 31.77
CA LEU A 24 6.49 -5.37 31.63
C LEU A 24 5.28 -5.01 32.50
N PRO A 25 5.16 -3.75 32.95
CA PRO A 25 3.94 -3.24 33.53
C PRO A 25 2.74 -3.45 32.60
N GLU A 26 1.60 -3.82 33.17
CA GLU A 26 0.37 -4.13 32.41
C GLU A 26 -0.06 -2.98 31.49
N LEU A 27 0.13 -1.74 31.96
CA LEU A 27 -0.15 -0.55 31.17
C LEU A 27 0.69 -0.47 29.89
N ASN A 28 1.98 -0.84 29.94
CA ASN A 28 2.87 -0.84 28.78
C ASN A 28 2.47 -1.94 27.79
N LYS A 29 2.02 -3.10 28.29
CA LYS A 29 1.49 -4.18 27.45
C LYS A 29 0.21 -3.75 26.71
N GLN A 30 -0.68 -3.02 27.37
CA GLN A 30 -1.88 -2.46 26.74
C GLN A 30 -1.51 -1.47 25.64
N PHE A 31 -0.53 -0.59 25.87
CA PHE A 31 -0.06 0.32 24.83
C PHE A 31 0.60 -0.39 23.64
N LEU A 32 1.40 -1.43 23.87
CA LEU A 32 1.95 -2.29 22.81
C LEU A 32 0.84 -2.88 21.92
N ARG A 33 -0.27 -3.31 22.52
CA ARG A 33 -1.43 -3.85 21.78
C ARG A 33 -2.20 -2.77 21.04
N ALA A 34 -2.61 -1.73 21.76
CA ALA A 34 -3.51 -0.72 21.23
C ALA A 34 -2.84 0.19 20.20
N ARG A 35 -1.53 0.46 20.37
CA ARG A 35 -0.78 1.37 19.50
C ARG A 35 -0.02 0.59 18.44
N TRP A 36 0.98 -0.19 18.85
CA TRP A 36 1.92 -0.81 17.91
C TRP A 36 1.27 -1.94 17.10
N LEU A 37 0.64 -2.91 17.76
CA LEU A 37 0.06 -4.07 17.07
C LEU A 37 -1.09 -3.65 16.14
N GLU A 38 -1.97 -2.76 16.60
CA GLU A 38 -3.06 -2.25 15.75
C GLU A 38 -2.53 -1.49 14.53
N GLN A 39 -1.48 -0.67 14.71
CA GLN A 39 -0.85 0.05 13.61
C GLN A 39 -0.19 -0.90 12.60
N VAL A 40 0.50 -1.96 13.07
CA VAL A 40 1.07 -2.98 12.18
C VAL A 40 -0.01 -3.66 11.35
N ILE A 41 -1.13 -4.05 11.96
CA ILE A 41 -2.25 -4.71 11.27
C ILE A 41 -2.87 -3.77 10.23
N TRP A 42 -3.22 -2.56 10.65
CA TRP A 42 -3.84 -1.57 9.78
C TRP A 42 -2.97 -1.23 8.56
N MET A 43 -1.67 -1.06 8.77
CA MET A 43 -0.71 -0.78 7.71
C MET A 43 -0.55 -1.96 6.74
N ASP A 44 -0.53 -3.20 7.23
CA ASP A 44 -0.41 -4.40 6.39
C ASP A 44 -1.64 -4.56 5.49
N GLU A 45 -2.83 -4.24 6.02
CA GLU A 45 -4.08 -4.21 5.26
C GLU A 45 -4.03 -3.15 4.15
N LYS A 46 -3.63 -1.92 4.47
CA LYS A 46 -3.54 -0.82 3.51
C LYS A 46 -2.49 -1.08 2.43
N ALA A 47 -1.36 -1.69 2.79
CA ALA A 47 -0.37 -2.13 1.83
C ALA A 47 -0.98 -3.12 0.84
N TRP A 48 -1.73 -4.12 1.31
CA TRP A 48 -2.36 -5.12 0.46
C TRP A 48 -3.43 -4.54 -0.47
N GLU A 49 -4.34 -3.71 0.03
CA GLU A 49 -5.35 -3.03 -0.79
C GLU A 49 -4.71 -2.23 -1.93
N SER A 50 -3.61 -1.54 -1.63
CA SER A 50 -2.87 -0.74 -2.61
C SER A 50 -2.27 -1.61 -3.72
N VAL A 51 -1.72 -2.78 -3.37
CA VAL A 51 -1.20 -3.75 -4.36
C VAL A 51 -2.30 -4.27 -5.28
N LEU A 52 -3.45 -4.63 -4.71
CA LEU A 52 -4.54 -5.21 -5.48
C LEU A 52 -5.08 -4.19 -6.50
N ARG A 53 -5.36 -2.97 -6.05
CA ARG A 53 -5.83 -1.90 -6.95
C ARG A 53 -4.81 -1.61 -8.05
N HIS A 54 -3.52 -1.49 -7.69
CA HIS A 54 -2.46 -1.26 -8.68
C HIS A 54 -2.38 -2.39 -9.71
N ASN A 55 -2.39 -3.65 -9.29
CA ASN A 55 -2.28 -4.78 -10.20
C ASN A 55 -3.53 -4.97 -11.08
N ILE A 56 -4.72 -4.65 -10.57
CA ILE A 56 -5.95 -4.69 -11.36
C ILE A 56 -5.88 -3.65 -12.49
N LEU A 57 -5.52 -2.40 -12.18
CA LEU A 57 -5.38 -1.34 -13.18
C LEU A 57 -4.31 -1.69 -14.22
N ARG A 58 -3.15 -2.14 -13.77
CA ARG A 58 -2.04 -2.54 -14.66
C ARG A 58 -2.42 -3.71 -15.57
N LEU A 59 -3.15 -4.70 -15.04
CA LEU A 59 -3.64 -5.82 -15.82
C LEU A 59 -4.66 -5.35 -16.88
N THR A 60 -5.57 -4.43 -16.54
CA THR A 60 -6.50 -3.86 -17.52
C THR A 60 -5.78 -3.09 -18.62
N THR A 61 -4.72 -2.33 -18.30
CA THR A 61 -3.89 -1.63 -19.27
C THR A 61 -3.18 -2.60 -20.22
N ILE A 62 -2.55 -3.66 -19.70
CA ILE A 62 -1.84 -4.67 -20.51
C ILE A 62 -2.81 -5.41 -21.43
N ILE A 63 -3.91 -5.93 -20.87
CA ILE A 63 -4.91 -6.69 -21.63
C ILE A 63 -5.46 -5.83 -22.76
N GLY A 64 -5.85 -4.60 -22.47
CA GLY A 64 -6.41 -3.74 -23.49
C GLY A 64 -5.39 -3.22 -24.50
N GLY A 65 -4.13 -3.01 -24.12
CA GLY A 65 -3.03 -2.71 -25.06
C GLY A 65 -2.79 -3.82 -26.09
N VAL A 66 -3.11 -5.08 -25.75
CA VAL A 66 -3.03 -6.23 -26.67
C VAL A 66 -4.32 -6.41 -27.47
N ILE A 67 -5.49 -6.17 -26.87
CA ILE A 67 -6.80 -6.35 -27.51
C ILE A 67 -7.06 -5.26 -28.56
N VAL A 68 -6.64 -4.00 -28.33
CA VAL A 68 -6.91 -2.90 -29.26
C VAL A 68 -6.30 -3.13 -30.65
N PRO A 69 -5.00 -3.46 -30.80
CA PRO A 69 -4.43 -3.77 -32.12
C PRO A 69 -5.08 -4.98 -32.78
N ALA A 70 -5.46 -6.01 -32.00
CA ALA A 70 -6.12 -7.20 -32.51
C ALA A 70 -7.52 -6.90 -33.08
N LEU A 71 -8.29 -6.04 -32.41
CA LEU A 71 -9.59 -5.56 -32.90
C LEU A 71 -9.45 -4.71 -34.16
N VAL A 72 -8.48 -3.80 -34.19
CA VAL A 72 -8.17 -2.98 -35.38
C VAL A 72 -7.80 -3.88 -36.56
N SER A 73 -7.01 -4.94 -36.32
CA SER A 73 -6.57 -5.87 -37.37
C SER A 73 -7.71 -6.72 -37.96
N TRP A 74 -8.83 -6.92 -37.24
CA TRP A 74 -10.00 -7.65 -37.75
C TRP A 74 -10.87 -6.76 -38.67
N ASN A 75 -10.76 -5.44 -38.57
CA ASN A 75 -11.67 -4.47 -39.22
C ASN A 75 -11.40 -4.26 -40.74
N VAL A 76 -10.87 -5.24 -41.47
CA VAL A 76 -10.48 -5.09 -42.89
C VAL A 76 -11.57 -5.59 -43.88
N GLY A 77 -12.83 -5.78 -43.44
CA GLY A 77 -13.91 -6.26 -44.29
C GLY A 77 -15.20 -5.43 -44.18
N ASP A 78 -15.65 -4.86 -45.30
CA ASP A 78 -16.92 -4.14 -45.46
C ASP A 78 -18.10 -5.12 -45.33
N SER A 79 -18.53 -5.36 -44.09
CA SER A 79 -19.67 -6.20 -43.76
C SER A 79 -20.56 -5.45 -42.77
N ALA A 80 -21.86 -5.78 -42.74
CA ALA A 80 -22.88 -5.06 -41.94
C ALA A 80 -22.63 -5.00 -40.42
N GLY A 81 -21.57 -5.66 -39.90
CA GLY A 81 -21.10 -5.54 -38.52
C GLY A 81 -19.89 -4.62 -38.30
N ALA A 82 -19.31 -4.05 -39.36
CA ALA A 82 -18.07 -3.28 -39.30
C ALA A 82 -18.18 -2.01 -38.44
N ASP A 83 -19.31 -1.31 -38.47
CA ASP A 83 -19.50 -0.10 -37.66
C ASP A 83 -19.68 -0.40 -36.16
N LEU A 84 -20.25 -1.56 -35.83
CA LEU A 84 -20.36 -2.05 -34.45
C LEU A 84 -18.97 -2.39 -33.89
N ILE A 85 -18.14 -3.07 -34.71
CA ILE A 85 -16.76 -3.41 -34.36
C ILE A 85 -15.89 -2.15 -34.21
N LYS A 86 -16.03 -1.17 -35.11
CA LYS A 86 -15.34 0.13 -34.99
C LYS A 86 -15.69 0.84 -33.69
N THR A 87 -16.98 0.93 -33.36
CA THR A 87 -17.46 1.59 -32.14
C THR A 87 -16.92 0.91 -30.88
N LEU A 88 -16.95 -0.43 -30.84
CA LEU A 88 -16.37 -1.21 -29.73
C LEU A 88 -14.86 -1.02 -29.61
N THR A 89 -14.14 -0.97 -30.74
CA THR A 89 -12.69 -0.74 -30.76
C THR A 89 -12.34 0.63 -30.16
N VAL A 90 -13.10 1.68 -30.53
CA VAL A 90 -12.92 3.03 -29.98
C VAL A 90 -13.19 3.05 -28.48
N ILE A 91 -14.30 2.46 -28.02
CA ILE A 91 -14.65 2.41 -26.58
C ILE A 91 -13.56 1.67 -25.80
N ILE A 92 -13.10 0.52 -26.28
CA ILE A 92 -12.05 -0.27 -25.63
C ILE A 92 -10.74 0.53 -25.60
N SER A 93 -10.36 1.20 -26.70
CA SER A 93 -9.14 2.02 -26.73
C SER A 93 -9.18 3.19 -25.74
N LEU A 94 -10.34 3.83 -25.57
CA LEU A 94 -10.57 4.88 -24.58
C LEU A 94 -10.45 4.36 -23.15
N VAL A 95 -11.05 3.20 -22.85
CA VAL A 95 -10.94 2.55 -21.52
C VAL A 95 -9.49 2.22 -21.19
N VAL A 96 -8.71 1.78 -22.17
CA VAL A 96 -7.27 1.49 -22.02
C VAL A 96 -6.47 2.74 -21.76
N ALA A 97 -6.69 3.79 -22.55
CA ALA A 97 -6.01 5.07 -22.38
C ALA A 97 -6.35 5.69 -21.01
N LEU A 98 -7.61 5.65 -20.59
CA LEU A 98 -8.05 6.07 -19.25
C LEU A 98 -7.40 5.23 -18.15
N SER A 99 -7.32 3.91 -18.30
CA SER A 99 -6.67 3.04 -17.31
C SER A 99 -5.18 3.34 -17.17
N ALA A 100 -4.48 3.56 -18.29
CA ALA A 100 -3.08 3.97 -18.30
C ALA A 100 -2.87 5.35 -17.67
N ALA A 101 -3.71 6.33 -18.02
CA ALA A 101 -3.67 7.67 -17.45
C ALA A 101 -3.95 7.67 -15.95
N VAL A 102 -4.92 6.85 -15.48
CA VAL A 102 -5.21 6.66 -14.05
C VAL A 102 -4.04 5.97 -13.34
N GLU A 103 -3.39 4.97 -13.97
CA GLU A 103 -2.20 4.32 -13.42
C GLU A 103 -1.03 5.31 -13.26
N GLU A 104 -0.84 6.20 -14.23
CA GLU A 104 0.20 7.24 -14.22
C GLU A 104 -0.13 8.36 -13.22
N PHE A 105 -1.38 8.79 -13.14
CA PHE A 105 -1.84 9.88 -12.27
C PHE A 105 -1.74 9.55 -10.78
N PHE A 106 -2.04 8.32 -10.38
CA PHE A 106 -2.13 7.98 -8.96
C PHE A 106 -0.82 7.47 -8.34
N HIS A 107 0.26 7.32 -9.12
CA HIS A 107 1.55 6.81 -8.65
C HIS A 107 1.43 5.63 -7.67
N TYR A 108 0.47 4.71 -7.89
CA TYR A 108 0.09 3.69 -6.90
C TYR A 108 1.26 2.79 -6.49
N GLY A 109 2.24 2.61 -7.38
CA GLY A 109 3.47 1.86 -7.10
C GLY A 109 4.41 2.55 -6.09
N GLU A 110 4.39 3.88 -5.95
CA GLU A 110 5.12 4.59 -4.90
C GLU A 110 4.41 4.48 -3.55
N ARG A 111 3.08 4.64 -3.54
CA ARG A 111 2.27 4.57 -2.32
C ARG A 111 2.27 3.15 -1.73
N TRP A 112 2.21 2.10 -2.55
CA TRP A 112 2.40 0.73 -2.06
C TRP A 112 3.79 0.51 -1.44
N ARG A 113 4.86 0.93 -2.13
CA ARG A 113 6.23 0.76 -1.62
C ARG A 113 6.42 1.51 -0.30
N HIS A 114 5.79 2.67 -0.15
CA HIS A 114 5.78 3.41 1.11
C HIS A 114 5.13 2.61 2.24
N TYR A 115 3.84 2.23 2.11
CA TYR A 115 3.15 1.45 3.14
C TYR A 115 3.88 0.15 3.46
N ARG A 116 4.37 -0.58 2.44
CA ARG A 116 5.11 -1.83 2.66
C ARG A 116 6.39 -1.61 3.45
N ARG A 117 7.16 -0.56 3.14
CA ARG A 117 8.37 -0.22 3.91
C ARG A 117 8.04 0.11 5.35
N THR A 118 7.00 0.91 5.60
CA THR A 118 6.59 1.28 6.97
C THR A 118 6.13 0.06 7.77
N VAL A 119 5.32 -0.84 7.17
CA VAL A 119 4.93 -2.11 7.80
C VAL A 119 6.14 -2.95 8.17
N GLU A 120 7.06 -3.16 7.22
CA GLU A 120 8.23 -4.00 7.45
C GLU A 120 9.17 -3.38 8.49
N ALA A 121 9.29 -2.05 8.53
CA ALA A 121 10.01 -1.32 9.58
C ALA A 121 9.36 -1.52 10.96
N LEU A 122 8.03 -1.35 11.08
CA LEU A 122 7.30 -1.57 12.34
C LEU A 122 7.40 -3.02 12.82
N LYS A 123 7.32 -4.00 11.91
CA LYS A 123 7.50 -5.42 12.21
C LYS A 123 8.93 -5.70 12.68
N SER A 124 9.93 -5.18 11.98
CA SER A 124 11.34 -5.32 12.35
C SER A 124 11.63 -4.72 13.72
N GLU A 125 11.13 -3.51 13.99
CA GLU A 125 11.30 -2.82 15.27
C GLU A 125 10.67 -3.62 16.42
N GLY A 126 9.47 -4.18 16.21
CA GLY A 126 8.84 -5.07 17.19
C GLY A 126 9.63 -6.34 17.47
N TRP A 127 10.18 -7.00 16.43
CA TRP A 127 11.04 -8.17 16.62
C TRP A 127 12.32 -7.84 17.37
N GLN A 128 12.94 -6.70 17.06
CA GLN A 128 14.14 -6.23 17.76
C GLN A 128 13.85 -6.01 19.25
N PHE A 129 12.72 -5.38 19.57
CA PHE A 129 12.28 -5.18 20.94
C PHE A 129 12.01 -6.51 21.68
N PHE A 130 11.23 -7.42 21.08
CA PHE A 130 10.91 -8.71 21.72
C PHE A 130 12.15 -9.54 22.01
N GLN A 131 13.11 -9.55 21.09
CA GLN A 131 14.34 -10.33 21.21
C GLN A 131 15.48 -9.59 21.93
N LEU A 132 15.26 -8.34 22.37
CA LEU A 132 16.31 -7.47 22.94
C LEU A 132 17.56 -7.41 22.04
N SER A 133 17.31 -7.26 20.74
CA SER A 133 18.35 -7.19 19.71
C SER A 133 18.44 -5.80 19.10
N GLY A 134 19.42 -5.58 18.23
CA GLY A 134 19.65 -4.28 17.58
C GLY A 134 19.93 -3.18 18.61
N PRO A 135 19.13 -2.09 18.66
CA PRO A 135 19.34 -0.99 19.60
C PRO A 135 19.01 -1.34 21.05
N TYR A 136 18.36 -2.49 21.31
CA TYR A 136 17.90 -2.91 22.64
C TYR A 136 18.83 -3.92 23.33
N VAL A 137 20.00 -4.18 22.76
CA VAL A 137 20.97 -5.13 23.31
C VAL A 137 21.40 -4.69 24.72
N ASN A 138 21.50 -5.66 25.65
CA ASN A 138 21.83 -5.47 27.06
C ASN A 138 20.81 -4.64 27.88
N MET A 139 19.59 -4.43 27.37
CA MET A 139 18.50 -3.79 28.12
C MET A 139 17.49 -4.83 28.62
N THR A 140 16.73 -4.50 29.66
CA THR A 140 15.47 -5.22 29.95
C THR A 140 14.35 -4.64 29.10
N HIS A 141 13.25 -5.39 28.90
CA HIS A 141 12.09 -4.86 28.16
C HIS A 141 11.55 -3.56 28.77
N GLU A 142 11.59 -3.43 30.10
CA GLU A 142 11.17 -2.22 30.80
C GLU A 142 12.06 -1.01 30.44
N LEU A 143 13.39 -1.20 30.42
CA LEU A 143 14.34 -0.15 30.04
C LEU A 143 14.29 0.17 28.53
N ALA A 144 14.01 -0.83 27.70
CA ALA A 144 13.92 -0.70 26.26
C ALA A 144 12.60 -0.05 25.78
N TYR A 145 11.52 -0.18 26.56
CA TYR A 145 10.18 0.22 26.15
C TYR A 145 10.05 1.70 25.75
N PRO A 146 10.61 2.68 26.48
CA PRO A 146 10.53 4.09 26.07
C PRO A 146 11.20 4.36 24.72
N ALA A 147 12.35 3.74 24.45
CA ALA A 147 13.05 3.87 23.17
C ALA A 147 12.24 3.23 22.04
N PHE A 148 11.66 2.06 22.28
CA PHE A 148 10.75 1.41 21.34
C PHE A 148 9.51 2.26 21.03
N ALA A 149 8.84 2.78 22.05
CA ALA A 149 7.67 3.63 21.88
C ALA A 149 8.01 4.88 21.05
N ALA A 150 9.15 5.53 21.32
CA ALA A 150 9.59 6.69 20.55
C ALA A 150 9.83 6.36 19.07
N ARG A 151 10.43 5.20 18.78
CA ARG A 151 10.67 4.72 17.41
C ARG A 151 9.38 4.41 16.66
N VAL A 152 8.40 3.79 17.32
CA VAL A 152 7.07 3.55 16.75
C VAL A 152 6.37 4.88 16.42
N GLU A 153 6.45 5.87 17.30
CA GLU A 153 5.89 7.20 17.07
C GLU A 153 6.59 7.96 15.94
N GLU A 154 7.91 7.82 15.81
CA GLU A 154 8.70 8.37 14.70
C GLU A 154 8.27 7.77 13.36
N LEU A 155 8.19 6.44 13.28
CA LEU A 155 7.68 5.73 12.08
C LEU A 155 6.23 6.11 11.75
N SER A 156 5.40 6.39 12.76
CA SER A 156 4.04 6.88 12.55
C SER A 156 4.01 8.31 12.04
N ARG A 157 4.92 9.18 12.50
CA ARG A 157 4.96 10.60 12.10
C ARG A 157 5.48 10.77 10.68
N GLU A 158 6.50 10.02 10.29
CA GLU A 158 7.03 10.01 8.92
C GLU A 158 5.95 9.65 7.88
N GLU A 159 4.98 8.82 8.26
CA GLU A 159 3.84 8.48 7.42
C GLU A 159 2.94 9.69 7.16
N VAL A 160 2.57 10.44 8.21
CA VAL A 160 1.70 11.62 8.10
C VAL A 160 2.36 12.71 7.26
N GLU A 161 3.66 12.95 7.46
CA GLU A 161 4.40 13.93 6.67
C GLU A 161 4.52 13.49 5.21
N THR A 162 4.81 12.21 4.94
CA THR A 162 4.88 11.71 3.56
C THR A 162 3.53 11.83 2.86
N TYR A 163 2.43 11.50 3.55
CA TYR A 163 1.06 11.64 3.02
C TYR A 163 0.73 13.10 2.70
N MET A 164 0.99 14.04 3.62
CA MET A 164 0.73 15.47 3.41
C MET A 164 1.57 16.05 2.27
N THR A 165 2.82 15.59 2.12
CA THR A 165 3.71 16.05 1.05
C THR A 165 3.30 15.50 -0.31
N GLN A 166 2.81 14.26 -0.38
CA GLN A 166 2.26 13.68 -1.62
C GLN A 166 0.96 14.38 -2.04
N VAL A 167 0.02 14.60 -1.12
CA VAL A 167 -1.23 15.35 -1.40
C VAL A 167 -0.93 16.79 -1.83
N ALA A 168 0.08 17.44 -1.23
CA ALA A 168 0.51 18.78 -1.64
C ALA A 168 1.17 18.81 -3.03
N LYS A 169 1.90 17.76 -3.42
CA LYS A 169 2.47 17.61 -4.77
C LYS A 169 1.39 17.34 -5.82
N GLU A 170 0.40 16.50 -5.50
CA GLU A 170 -0.76 16.22 -6.36
C GLU A 170 -1.55 17.51 -6.64
N LYS A 171 -1.83 18.33 -5.63
CA LYS A 171 -2.49 19.65 -5.80
C LYS A 171 -1.70 20.63 -6.68
N LYS A 172 -0.37 20.64 -6.59
CA LYS A 172 0.47 21.51 -7.42
C LYS A 172 0.54 21.08 -8.89
N ALA A 173 0.39 19.78 -9.17
CA ALA A 173 0.31 19.27 -10.54
C ALA A 173 -1.04 19.61 -11.18
N GLU A 174 -2.13 19.55 -10.41
CA GLU A 174 -3.48 19.91 -10.85
C GLU A 174 -3.58 21.39 -11.26
N ASP A 175 -3.01 22.30 -10.44
CA ASP A 175 -3.00 23.76 -10.68
C ASP A 175 -2.15 24.19 -11.89
N GLN A 176 -1.25 23.32 -12.38
CA GLN A 176 -0.46 23.58 -13.59
C GLN A 176 -1.11 23.04 -14.89
N THR A 177 -2.14 22.20 -14.76
CA THR A 177 -2.83 21.57 -15.92
C THR A 177 -4.10 22.30 -16.34
N VAL A 178 -4.58 23.27 -15.56
CA VAL A 178 -5.70 24.14 -15.94
C VAL A 178 -5.12 25.43 -16.55
N PRO A 179 -5.14 25.63 -17.88
CA PRO A 179 -4.74 26.90 -18.45
C PRO A 179 -5.77 27.95 -18.02
N THR A 180 -5.28 28.99 -17.33
CA THR A 180 -6.07 30.18 -17.02
C THR A 180 -6.65 30.72 -18.32
N THR A 181 -7.97 30.69 -18.43
CA THR A 181 -8.71 31.30 -19.55
C THR A 181 -8.92 32.78 -19.29
#